data_AF-A0A640XN93-F1
#
_entry.id   AF-A0A640XN93-F1
#
_cell.length_a   1.000
_cell.length_b   1.000
_cell.length_c   1.000
_cell.angle_alpha   90.00
_cell.angle_beta   90.00
_cell.angle_gamma   90.00
#
_symmetry.space_group_name_H-M   'P 1'
#
loop_
_entity.id
_entity.type
_entity.pdbx_description
1 polymer ?
#
loop_
_entity_poly.entity_id
_entity_poly.type
_entity_poly.pdbx_seq_one_letter_code
_entity_poly.pdbx_strand_id
1 'polypeptide(L)'
;MPVKGKIGFCSMSKITDQKNILPDVEIDLGEMGCGDLIIALMKALKPLKAGQVMKVRSLDQGAPADILSWCKMRGHVFLAGPCGENNVYYYIKKGSCK
;
A
#
# COMPACT_ATOMS: atom_id res chain seq x y z
N MET A 1 18.70 12.92 -35.02
CA MET A 1 17.39 12.61 -34.42
C MET A 1 17.57 12.40 -32.92
N PRO A 2 17.15 13.32 -32.04
CA PRO A 2 17.28 13.13 -30.59
C PRO A 2 15.92 12.87 -29.93
N VAL A 3 15.67 11.63 -29.49
CA VAL A 3 14.58 11.31 -28.55
C VAL A 3 15.08 11.50 -27.12
N LYS A 4 15.19 12.75 -26.67
CA LYS A 4 15.38 13.10 -25.25
C LYS A 4 14.00 13.15 -24.58
N GLY A 5 13.43 11.97 -24.33
CA GLY A 5 12.24 11.81 -23.49
C GLY A 5 12.65 11.87 -22.02
N LYS A 6 12.44 13.04 -21.40
CA LYS A 6 12.64 13.31 -19.99
C LYS A 6 11.99 12.21 -19.13
N ILE A 7 12.79 11.44 -18.43
CA ILE A 7 12.38 10.77 -17.19
C ILE A 7 12.08 11.88 -16.19
N GLY A 8 10.84 12.36 -16.22
CA GLY A 8 10.31 13.24 -15.20
C GLY A 8 10.35 12.49 -13.89
N PHE A 9 11.23 12.94 -12.99
CA PHE A 9 11.17 12.65 -11.57
C PHE A 9 9.71 12.67 -11.14
N CYS A 10 9.21 11.52 -10.67
CA CYS A 10 7.91 11.42 -10.06
C CYS A 10 7.88 12.42 -8.92
N SER A 11 7.20 13.55 -9.15
CA SER A 11 6.98 14.60 -8.16
C SER A 11 6.53 13.92 -6.88
N MET A 12 7.35 14.12 -5.85
CA MET A 12 7.08 13.91 -4.44
C MET A 12 5.72 14.53 -4.12
N SER A 13 4.65 13.76 -4.32
CA SER A 13 3.30 14.22 -4.08
C SER A 13 3.05 14.09 -2.59
N LYS A 14 3.38 15.16 -1.85
CA LYS A 14 2.77 15.44 -0.55
C LYS A 14 1.26 15.55 -0.76
N ILE A 15 0.49 14.48 -0.66
CA ILE A 15 -0.96 14.54 -0.36
C ILE A 15 -1.33 13.18 0.25
N THR A 16 -1.71 13.16 1.53
CA THR A 16 -3.05 12.69 1.89
C THR A 16 -3.43 13.13 3.30
N ASP A 17 -4.46 13.96 3.33
CA ASP A 17 -5.37 14.20 4.43
C ASP A 17 -5.70 12.88 5.15
N GLN A 18 -5.06 12.61 6.29
CA GLN A 18 -5.14 11.33 7.01
C GLN A 18 -6.52 11.05 7.62
N LYS A 19 -7.50 11.96 7.48
CA LYS A 19 -8.68 11.99 8.36
C LYS A 19 -9.92 11.32 7.77
N ASN A 20 -9.95 10.99 6.48
CA ASN A 20 -11.14 10.39 5.86
C ASN A 20 -10.83 9.42 4.70
N ILE A 21 -9.98 8.41 4.94
CA ILE A 21 -9.79 7.31 3.98
C ILE A 21 -10.83 6.24 4.30
N LEU A 22 -11.79 6.03 3.39
CA LEU A 22 -12.78 4.96 3.48
C LEU A 22 -12.17 3.67 2.88
N PRO A 23 -11.86 2.65 3.69
CA PRO A 23 -11.40 1.38 3.16
C PRO A 23 -12.57 0.58 2.58
N ASP A 24 -12.40 0.04 1.38
CA ASP A 24 -13.34 -0.94 0.79
C ASP A 24 -13.24 -2.30 1.49
N VAL A 25 -12.02 -2.66 1.91
CA VAL A 25 -11.71 -3.95 2.54
C VAL A 25 -10.79 -3.70 3.72
N GLU A 26 -11.09 -4.33 4.84
CA GLU A 26 -10.23 -4.36 6.02
C GLU A 26 -9.75 -5.79 6.26
N ILE A 27 -8.45 -5.95 6.50
CA ILE A 27 -7.85 -7.24 6.88
C ILE A 27 -7.02 -7.08 8.15
N ASP A 28 -7.11 -8.09 9.01
CA ASP A 28 -6.33 -8.18 10.23
C ASP A 28 -5.29 -9.30 10.08
N LEU A 29 -4.01 -8.91 10.13
CA LEU A 29 -2.87 -9.82 10.03
C LEU A 29 -2.15 -9.98 11.38
N GLY A 30 -2.59 -9.29 12.44
CA GLY A 30 -2.03 -9.40 13.78
C GLY A 30 -0.50 -9.31 13.81
N GLU A 31 0.13 -10.30 14.46
CA GLU A 31 1.59 -10.46 14.58
C GLU A 31 2.19 -11.41 13.52
N MET A 32 1.55 -11.56 12.36
CA MET A 32 2.09 -12.40 11.28
C MET A 32 3.45 -11.85 10.81
N GLY A 33 4.44 -12.74 10.72
CA GLY A 33 5.78 -12.39 10.26
C GLY A 33 5.81 -11.94 8.79
N CYS A 34 6.91 -11.29 8.40
CA CYS A 34 7.12 -10.64 7.09
C CYS A 34 6.70 -11.48 5.87
N GLY A 35 6.93 -12.80 5.89
CA GLY A 35 6.59 -13.70 4.78
C GLY A 35 5.09 -13.91 4.59
N ASP A 36 4.39 -14.28 5.67
CA ASP A 36 2.94 -14.53 5.64
C ASP A 36 2.13 -13.26 5.45
N LEU A 37 2.64 -12.13 5.96
CA LEU A 37 2.05 -10.80 5.77
C LEU A 37 1.80 -10.49 4.30
N ILE A 38 2.84 -10.59 3.45
CA ILE A 38 2.74 -10.25 2.02
C ILE A 38 1.87 -11.26 1.28
N ILE A 39 1.89 -12.54 1.67
CA ILE A 39 1.03 -13.57 1.06
C ILE A 39 -0.45 -13.27 1.35
N ALA A 40 -0.79 -12.95 2.59
CA ALA A 40 -2.15 -12.59 2.97
C ALA A 40 -2.60 -11.30 2.26
N LEU A 41 -1.73 -10.31 2.19
CA LEU A 41 -1.93 -9.06 1.46
C LEU A 41 -2.23 -9.30 -0.02
N MET A 42 -1.46 -10.17 -0.68
CA MET A 42 -1.67 -10.57 -2.08
C MET A 42 -3.03 -11.25 -2.27
N LYS A 43 -3.42 -12.15 -1.36
CA LYS A 43 -4.71 -12.86 -1.42
C LYS A 43 -5.88 -11.90 -1.28
N ALA A 44 -5.80 -10.96 -0.35
CA ALA A 44 -6.83 -9.94 -0.12
C ALA A 44 -6.93 -8.94 -1.29
N LEU A 45 -5.80 -8.57 -1.90
CA LEU A 45 -5.77 -7.62 -3.02
C LEU A 45 -6.18 -8.24 -4.37
N LYS A 46 -6.17 -9.57 -4.49
CA LYS A 46 -6.55 -10.28 -5.72
C LYS A 46 -7.99 -9.99 -6.18
N PRO A 47 -9.04 -10.12 -5.34
CA PRO A 47 -10.43 -9.83 -5.73
C PRO A 47 -10.76 -8.34 -5.89
N LEU A 48 -9.94 -7.44 -5.34
CA LEU A 48 -10.16 -5.99 -5.41
C LEU A 48 -10.06 -5.46 -6.86
N LYS A 49 -10.83 -4.43 -7.18
CA LYS A 49 -10.71 -3.69 -8.45
C LYS A 49 -9.65 -2.60 -8.34
N ALA A 50 -9.11 -2.18 -9.48
CA ALA A 50 -8.20 -1.04 -9.52
C ALA A 50 -8.90 0.21 -8.97
N GLY A 51 -8.21 0.94 -8.10
CA GLY A 51 -8.75 2.11 -7.41
C GLY A 51 -9.35 1.86 -6.05
N GLN A 52 -9.64 0.61 -5.66
CA GLN A 52 -10.13 0.29 -4.32
C GLN A 52 -9.02 0.37 -3.27
N VAL A 53 -9.42 0.70 -2.05
CA VAL A 53 -8.54 0.89 -0.90
C VAL A 53 -8.69 -0.27 0.07
N MET A 54 -7.56 -0.84 0.47
CA MET A 54 -7.47 -1.89 1.47
C MET A 54 -6.78 -1.35 2.71
N LYS A 55 -7.38 -1.58 3.87
CA LYS A 55 -6.80 -1.33 5.18
C LYS A 55 -6.26 -2.64 5.74
N VAL A 56 -5.05 -2.58 6.27
CA VAL A 56 -4.32 -3.73 6.77
C VAL A 56 -3.90 -3.42 8.19
N ARG A 57 -4.20 -4.30 9.13
CA ARG A 57 -3.64 -4.25 10.49
C ARG A 57 -2.46 -5.21 10.60
N SER A 58 -1.30 -4.69 10.97
CA SER A 58 -0.10 -5.48 11.29
C SER A 58 0.62 -4.87 12.50
N LEU A 59 1.05 -5.73 13.41
CA LEU A 59 1.87 -5.40 14.58
C LEU A 59 3.38 -5.57 14.29
N ASP A 60 3.72 -6.11 13.12
CA ASP A 60 5.11 -6.38 12.75
C ASP A 60 5.88 -5.08 12.45
N GLN A 61 7.11 -4.99 12.95
CA GLN A 61 7.96 -3.81 12.80
C GLN A 61 8.54 -3.68 11.38
N GLY A 62 8.66 -4.80 10.65
CA GLY A 62 9.15 -4.86 9.26
C GLY A 62 8.07 -4.58 8.21
N ALA A 63 6.81 -4.79 8.56
CA ALA A 63 5.64 -4.55 7.71
C ALA A 63 5.67 -3.24 6.89
N PRO A 64 6.00 -2.05 7.43
CA PRO A 64 6.02 -0.82 6.61
C PRO A 64 7.00 -0.92 5.44
N ALA A 65 8.21 -1.46 5.67
CA ALA A 65 9.23 -1.56 4.64
C ALA A 65 8.86 -2.60 3.57
N ASP A 66 8.31 -3.75 4.00
CA ASP A 66 7.86 -4.81 3.09
C ASP A 66 6.67 -4.37 2.25
N ILE A 67 5.65 -3.76 2.87
CA ILE A 67 4.46 -3.24 2.18
C ILE A 67 4.85 -2.18 1.16
N LEU A 68 5.71 -1.23 1.53
CA LEU A 68 6.18 -0.19 0.61
C LEU A 68 6.91 -0.78 -0.59
N SER A 69 7.81 -1.74 -0.34
CA SER A 69 8.59 -2.40 -1.39
C SER A 69 7.70 -3.22 -2.32
N TRP A 70 6.75 -3.96 -1.76
CA TRP A 70 5.75 -4.72 -2.53
C TRP A 70 4.85 -3.80 -3.36
N CYS A 71 4.37 -2.69 -2.78
CA CYS A 71 3.57 -1.70 -3.51
C CYS A 71 4.33 -1.13 -4.70
N LYS A 72 5.60 -0.72 -4.51
CA LYS A 72 6.46 -0.24 -5.61
C LYS A 72 6.67 -1.28 -6.69
N MET A 73 6.94 -2.53 -6.31
CA MET A 73 7.19 -3.64 -7.23
C MET A 73 5.94 -4.00 -8.06
N ARG A 74 4.75 -3.96 -7.45
CA ARG A 74 3.49 -4.36 -8.09
C ARG A 74 2.74 -3.20 -8.73
N GLY A 75 3.25 -1.97 -8.60
CA GLY A 75 2.59 -0.76 -9.10
C GLY A 75 1.33 -0.39 -8.31
N HIS A 76 1.26 -0.73 -7.02
CA HIS A 76 0.20 -0.29 -6.12
C HIS A 76 0.58 1.02 -5.43
N VAL A 77 -0.43 1.76 -4.96
CA VAL A 77 -0.24 3.07 -4.33
C VAL A 77 -0.36 2.91 -2.82
N PHE A 78 0.72 3.18 -2.11
CA PHE A 78 0.69 3.28 -0.65
C PHE A 78 0.11 4.64 -0.26
N LEU A 79 -1.02 4.65 0.46
CA LEU A 79 -1.71 5.89 0.85
C LEU A 79 -1.20 6.42 2.19
N ALA A 80 -1.17 5.56 3.20
CA ALA A 80 -0.83 5.94 4.56
C ALA A 80 -0.40 4.72 5.39
N GLY A 81 0.44 4.95 6.39
CA GLY A 81 0.86 3.95 7.36
C GLY A 81 2.33 4.12 7.78
N PRO A 82 2.73 3.60 8.94
CA PRO A 82 1.87 3.11 10.03
C PRO A 82 1.08 4.26 10.68
N CYS A 83 -0.23 4.12 10.86
CA CYS A 83 -1.13 5.15 11.40
C CYS A 83 -2.24 4.54 12.27
N GLY A 84 -2.98 5.38 13.03
CA GLY A 84 -4.10 4.96 13.88
C GLY A 84 -3.68 4.57 15.30
N GLU A 85 -4.59 3.93 16.06
CA GLU A 85 -4.27 3.44 17.42
C GLU A 85 -3.12 2.43 17.37
N ASN A 86 -2.03 2.72 18.07
CA ASN A 86 -0.81 1.91 18.16
C ASN A 86 0.03 1.78 16.88
N ASN A 87 -0.18 2.60 15.84
CA ASN A 87 0.64 2.57 14.61
C ASN A 87 0.60 1.21 13.88
N VAL A 88 -0.53 0.51 13.95
CA VAL A 88 -0.68 -0.83 13.38
C VAL A 88 -1.41 -0.86 12.04
N TYR A 89 -1.98 0.27 11.58
CA TYR A 89 -2.79 0.29 10.36
C TYR A 89 -2.04 0.87 9.15
N TYR A 90 -2.27 0.24 8.01
CA TYR A 90 -1.73 0.61 6.71
C TYR A 90 -2.85 0.67 5.68
N TYR A 91 -2.78 1.64 4.77
CA TYR A 91 -3.77 1.87 3.72
C TYR A 91 -3.10 1.77 2.36
N ILE A 92 -3.59 0.85 1.55
CA ILE A 92 -3.03 0.54 0.23
C ILE A 92 -4.14 0.65 -0.79
N LYS A 93 -3.93 1.45 -1.82
CA LYS A 93 -4.81 1.55 -2.97
C LYS A 93 -4.30 0.65 -4.08
N LYS A 94 -5.16 -0.24 -4.57
CA LYS A 94 -4.84 -1.10 -5.71
C LYS A 94 -4.59 -0.22 -6.94
N GLY A 95 -3.38 -0.28 -7.45
CA GLY A 95 -3.03 0.37 -8.71
C GLY A 95 -3.75 -0.29 -9.89
N SER A 96 -4.17 0.52 -10.86
CA SER A 96 -4.57 0.04 -12.17
C SER A 96 -3.31 -0.33 -12.94
N CYS A 97 -2.86 -1.58 -12.82
CA CYS A 97 -1.98 -2.12 -13.86
C CYS A 97 -2.82 -2.23 -15.12
N LYS A 98 -2.54 -1.36 -16.10
CA LYS A 98 -2.93 -1.54 -17.49
C LYS A 98 -2.01 -2.58 -18.13
#